data_AF-A0A7C8DZN8-F1
#
_entry.id   AF-A0A7C8DZN8-F1
#
_cell.length_a   1.000
_cell.length_b   1.000
_cell.length_c   1.000
_cell.angle_alpha   90.00
_cell.angle_beta   90.00
_cell.angle_gamma   90.00
#
_symmetry.space_group_name_H-M   'P 1'
#
loop_
_entity.id
_entity.type
_entity.pdbx_description
1 polymer ?
#
loop_
_entity_poly.entity_id
_entity_poly.type
_entity_poly.pdbx_seq_one_letter_code
_entity_poly.pdbx_strand_id
1 'polypeptide(L)'
;MKITTMKKNILLIAFLFFSLSVFSASTIYVETDASILRSDKSDKNDSNIIKTLSKDTKLELLTMHFSGWSKVSLGGTTGWILSNELTQNTPKILAKVVDKNTIIKLQSLEEELLNLKQKNQQLSSESIDIKALNDKIKNKNKAISKQNIALQAQLDSPLINDVNWYLAALLGLLSGFIISAFIARLKQKKRNSFNTINRSY
;
A
#
# COMPACT_ATOMS: atom_id res chain seq x y z
N MET A 1 19.44 -5.76 -87.21
CA MET A 1 18.76 -5.72 -85.90
C MET A 1 19.44 -6.70 -84.93
N LYS A 2 20.53 -6.30 -84.26
CA LYS A 2 21.29 -7.20 -83.35
C LYS A 2 22.11 -6.50 -82.25
N ILE A 3 22.26 -5.17 -82.31
CA ILE A 3 23.11 -4.39 -81.38
C ILE A 3 22.34 -3.96 -80.12
N THR A 4 21.04 -3.68 -80.22
CA THR A 4 20.20 -3.28 -79.09
C THR A 4 19.91 -4.44 -78.12
N THR A 5 19.81 -5.67 -78.61
CA THR A 5 19.62 -6.88 -77.78
C THR A 5 20.85 -7.20 -76.94
N MET A 6 22.07 -6.99 -77.47
CA MET A 6 23.33 -7.22 -76.74
C MET A 6 23.51 -6.27 -75.56
N LYS A 7 23.19 -4.97 -75.72
CA LYS A 7 23.28 -3.96 -74.65
C LYS A 7 22.28 -4.22 -73.51
N LYS A 8 21.07 -4.68 -73.83
CA LYS A 8 20.04 -5.02 -72.82
C LYS A 8 20.44 -6.23 -71.98
N ASN A 9 21.06 -7.24 -72.58
CA ASN A 9 21.53 -8.43 -71.87
C ASN A 9 22.73 -8.10 -70.96
N ILE A 10 23.63 -7.20 -71.39
CA ILE A 10 24.75 -6.71 -70.56
C ILE A 10 24.24 -5.94 -69.32
N LEU A 11 23.21 -5.11 -69.47
CA LEU A 11 22.61 -4.38 -68.35
C LEU A 11 21.93 -5.33 -67.34
N LEU A 12 21.28 -6.39 -67.83
CA LEU A 12 20.67 -7.43 -66.98
C LEU A 12 21.73 -8.20 -66.17
N ILE A 13 22.87 -8.49 -66.79
CA ILE A 13 24.00 -9.18 -66.15
C ILE A 13 24.65 -8.28 -65.08
N ALA A 14 24.84 -6.99 -65.37
CA ALA A 14 25.37 -6.04 -64.40
C ALA A 14 24.44 -5.85 -63.19
N PHE A 15 23.12 -5.85 -63.40
CA PHE A 15 22.12 -5.79 -62.33
C PHE A 15 22.13 -7.05 -61.44
N LEU A 16 22.37 -8.23 -62.04
CA LEU A 16 22.58 -9.48 -61.31
C LEU A 16 23.83 -9.42 -60.42
N PHE A 17 24.95 -8.89 -60.92
CA PHE A 17 26.18 -8.73 -60.12
C PHE A 17 26.05 -7.70 -58.99
N PHE A 18 25.22 -6.67 -59.14
CA PHE A 18 25.00 -5.67 -58.09
C PHE A 18 24.20 -6.22 -56.88
N SER A 19 23.50 -7.34 -57.05
CA SER A 19 22.63 -7.92 -56.02
C SER A 19 23.32 -8.82 -54.99
N LEU A 20 24.61 -9.12 -55.12
CA LEU A 20 25.32 -10.08 -54.26
C LEU A 20 26.22 -9.48 -53.16
N SER A 21 26.17 -8.17 -52.90
CA SER A 21 26.97 -7.56 -51.84
C SER A 21 26.33 -7.70 -50.45
N VAL A 22 25.98 -8.91 -50.03
CA VAL A 22 25.63 -9.18 -48.63
C VAL A 22 26.93 -9.59 -47.92
N PHE A 23 27.64 -8.62 -47.35
CA PHE A 23 28.75 -8.90 -46.43
C PHE A 23 28.17 -9.55 -45.18
N SER A 24 28.37 -10.86 -45.01
CA SER A 24 27.93 -11.58 -43.83
C SER A 24 28.89 -11.29 -42.68
N ALA A 25 28.54 -10.34 -41.80
CA ALA A 25 29.31 -10.08 -40.59
C ALA A 25 29.11 -11.22 -39.58
N SER A 26 30.20 -11.78 -39.05
CA SER A 26 30.13 -12.84 -38.03
C SER A 26 29.90 -12.20 -36.66
N THR A 27 28.94 -12.69 -35.89
CA THR A 27 28.73 -12.21 -34.51
C THR A 27 29.75 -12.83 -33.57
N ILE A 28 30.36 -12.01 -32.71
CA ILE A 28 31.30 -12.44 -31.68
C ILE A 28 31.00 -11.72 -30.36
N TYR A 29 31.47 -12.26 -29.24
CA TYR A 29 31.22 -11.74 -27.91
C TYR A 29 32.52 -11.46 -27.18
N VAL A 30 32.48 -10.51 -26.24
CA VAL A 30 33.60 -10.22 -25.34
C VAL A 30 33.64 -11.26 -24.21
N GLU A 31 34.78 -11.91 -24.01
CA GLU A 31 34.96 -12.96 -22.99
C GLU A 31 35.33 -12.41 -21.60
N THR A 32 36.07 -11.30 -21.57
CA THR A 32 36.63 -10.72 -20.34
C THR A 32 35.94 -9.43 -19.94
N ASP A 33 35.90 -9.17 -18.63
CA ASP A 33 35.49 -7.87 -18.12
C ASP A 33 36.60 -6.85 -18.39
N ALA A 34 36.21 -5.68 -18.90
CA ALA A 34 37.08 -4.55 -19.24
C ALA A 34 37.97 -4.70 -20.50
N SER A 35 37.49 -5.43 -21.51
CA SER A 35 38.13 -5.45 -22.83
C SER A 35 38.20 -4.09 -23.50
N ILE A 36 39.29 -3.80 -24.20
CA ILE A 36 39.56 -2.46 -24.72
C ILE A 36 39.41 -2.43 -26.24
N LEU A 37 38.49 -1.61 -26.72
CA LEU A 37 38.35 -1.27 -28.14
C LEU A 37 39.28 -0.09 -28.46
N ARG A 38 40.18 -0.28 -29.42
CA ARG A 38 41.20 0.70 -29.83
C ARG A 38 41.05 1.13 -31.29
N SER A 39 41.57 2.30 -31.65
CA SER A 39 41.53 2.82 -33.02
C SER A 39 42.58 2.18 -33.95
N ASP A 40 43.71 1.73 -33.39
CA ASP A 40 44.79 1.02 -34.09
C ASP A 40 45.27 -0.23 -33.33
N LYS A 41 46.09 -1.05 -33.99
CA LYS A 41 46.63 -2.32 -33.46
C LYS A 41 47.84 -2.07 -32.56
N SER A 42 47.67 -1.31 -31.49
CA SER A 42 48.73 -0.96 -30.55
C SER A 42 48.21 -0.96 -29.13
N ASP A 43 48.97 -1.55 -28.21
CA ASP A 43 48.72 -1.59 -26.77
C ASP A 43 49.72 -0.74 -25.97
N LYS A 44 50.63 -0.05 -26.67
CA LYS A 44 51.74 0.69 -26.05
C LYS A 44 51.35 2.01 -25.41
N ASN A 45 50.23 2.59 -25.82
CA ASN A 45 49.74 3.88 -25.31
C ASN A 45 48.22 3.84 -25.20
N ASP A 46 47.67 4.56 -24.23
CA ASP A 46 46.24 4.63 -23.97
C ASP A 46 45.52 5.71 -24.79
N SER A 47 46.27 6.51 -25.57
CA SER A 47 45.69 7.54 -26.43
C SER A 47 44.78 7.02 -27.55
N ASN A 48 44.86 5.72 -27.86
CA ASN A 48 44.10 5.07 -28.92
C ASN A 48 42.85 4.33 -28.40
N ILE A 49 42.56 4.42 -27.10
CA ILE A 49 41.36 3.79 -26.50
C ILE A 49 40.12 4.52 -27.00
N ILE A 50 39.23 3.77 -27.65
CA ILE A 50 37.90 4.24 -28.05
C ILE A 50 36.92 4.00 -26.91
N LYS A 51 36.89 2.77 -26.37
CA LYS A 51 35.90 2.35 -25.38
C LYS A 51 36.34 1.10 -24.63
N THR A 52 35.94 1.02 -23.36
CA THR A 52 36.00 -0.22 -22.56
C THR A 52 34.67 -0.97 -22.67
N LEU A 53 34.75 -2.26 -22.99
CA LEU A 53 33.62 -3.15 -23.19
C LEU A 53 33.45 -4.07 -21.99
N SER A 54 32.21 -4.31 -21.60
CA SER A 54 31.87 -5.32 -20.59
C SER A 54 31.87 -6.71 -21.22
N LYS A 55 32.03 -7.73 -20.39
CA LYS A 55 31.83 -9.12 -20.80
C LYS A 55 30.46 -9.33 -21.45
N ASP A 56 30.40 -10.28 -22.37
CA ASP A 56 29.22 -10.68 -23.14
C ASP A 56 28.68 -9.59 -24.10
N THR A 57 29.42 -8.49 -24.28
CA THR A 57 29.08 -7.46 -25.28
C THR A 57 29.09 -8.07 -26.68
N LYS A 58 27.97 -7.96 -27.40
CA LYS A 58 27.85 -8.43 -28.78
C LYS A 58 28.56 -7.48 -29.73
N LEU A 59 29.42 -8.03 -30.58
CA LEU A 59 30.21 -7.33 -31.59
C LEU A 59 30.05 -7.99 -32.95
N GLU A 60 30.23 -7.19 -34.00
CA GLU A 60 30.34 -7.70 -35.37
C GLU A 60 31.82 -7.86 -35.73
N LEU A 61 32.26 -9.09 -35.92
CA LEU A 61 33.61 -9.42 -36.38
C LEU A 61 33.72 -9.14 -37.88
N LEU A 62 34.60 -8.21 -38.23
CA LEU A 62 34.90 -7.86 -39.62
C LEU A 62 36.08 -8.67 -40.16
N THR A 63 37.16 -8.80 -39.38
CA THR A 63 38.37 -9.50 -39.82
C THR A 63 39.22 -9.90 -38.63
N MET A 64 39.88 -11.06 -38.70
CA MET A 64 40.92 -11.47 -37.77
C MET A 64 42.30 -11.26 -38.40
N HIS A 65 43.22 -10.66 -37.67
CA HIS A 65 44.59 -10.41 -38.10
C HIS A 65 45.56 -11.39 -37.42
N PHE A 66 46.55 -11.88 -38.15
CA PHE A 66 47.54 -12.85 -37.65
C PHE A 66 48.37 -12.34 -36.46
N SER A 67 48.42 -11.02 -36.24
CA SER A 67 49.08 -10.41 -35.09
C SER A 67 48.31 -10.53 -33.76
N GLY A 68 47.22 -11.30 -33.74
CA GLY A 68 46.38 -11.47 -32.56
C GLY A 68 45.32 -10.39 -32.37
N TRP A 69 45.15 -9.47 -33.33
CA TRP A 69 44.13 -8.42 -33.28
C TRP A 69 42.94 -8.74 -34.17
N SER A 70 41.74 -8.45 -33.70
CA SER A 70 40.50 -8.59 -34.45
C SER A 70 39.89 -7.22 -34.69
N LYS A 71 39.49 -6.96 -35.94
CA LYS A 71 38.74 -5.76 -36.31
C LYS A 71 37.25 -6.05 -36.09
N VAL A 72 36.62 -5.23 -35.27
CA VAL A 72 35.22 -5.37 -34.88
C VAL A 72 34.46 -4.07 -35.13
N SER A 73 33.15 -4.18 -35.31
CA SER A 73 32.21 -3.06 -35.37
C SER A 73 31.25 -3.13 -34.19
N LEU A 74 31.07 -2.01 -33.49
CA LEU A 74 30.11 -1.82 -32.42
C LEU A 74 29.17 -0.66 -32.81
N GLY A 75 27.96 -0.99 -33.28
CA GLY A 75 26.94 0.00 -33.61
C GLY A 75 27.38 1.04 -34.65
N GLY A 76 28.24 0.65 -35.60
CA GLY A 76 28.78 1.52 -36.65
C GLY A 76 30.19 2.08 -36.36
N THR A 77 30.69 1.98 -35.12
CA THR A 77 32.06 2.36 -34.79
C THR A 77 32.99 1.16 -34.96
N THR A 78 33.95 1.26 -35.87
CA THR A 78 34.95 0.20 -36.08
C THR A 78 36.19 0.43 -35.22
N GLY A 79 36.72 -0.66 -34.65
CA GLY A 79 37.97 -0.63 -33.89
C GLY A 79 38.67 -1.98 -33.87
N TRP A 80 39.78 -2.03 -33.15
CA TRP A 80 40.62 -3.19 -32.95
C TRP A 80 40.55 -3.64 -31.50
N ILE A 81 40.43 -4.95 -31.30
CA ILE A 81 40.40 -5.61 -29.99
C ILE A 81 41.30 -6.84 -30.06
N LEU A 82 41.87 -7.26 -28.93
CA LEU A 82 42.67 -8.47 -28.88
C LEU A 82 41.79 -9.71 -29.09
N SER A 83 42.24 -10.63 -29.93
CA SER A 83 41.43 -11.79 -30.34
C SER A 83 41.26 -12.82 -29.23
N ASN A 84 42.15 -12.82 -28.23
CA ASN A 84 42.06 -13.65 -27.04
C ASN A 84 40.99 -13.17 -26.04
N GLU A 85 40.50 -11.95 -26.20
CA GLU A 85 39.40 -11.38 -25.40
C GLU A 85 38.04 -11.60 -26.07
N LEU A 86 38.02 -12.26 -27.23
CA LEU A 86 36.83 -12.52 -28.02
C LEU A 86 36.49 -14.00 -28.03
N THR A 87 35.21 -14.29 -27.90
CA THR A 87 34.66 -15.64 -27.97
C THR A 87 33.51 -15.71 -28.96
N GLN A 88 33.54 -16.73 -29.83
CA GLN A 88 32.40 -17.03 -30.72
C GLN A 88 31.28 -17.79 -29.97
N ASN A 89 31.57 -18.26 -28.75
CA ASN A 89 30.58 -18.93 -27.94
C ASN A 89 29.54 -17.91 -27.48
N THR A 90 28.27 -18.18 -27.77
CA THR A 90 27.18 -17.36 -27.26
C THR A 90 27.26 -17.32 -25.73
N PRO A 91 27.17 -16.14 -25.10
CA PRO A 91 27.25 -16.02 -23.66
C PRO A 91 26.14 -16.86 -23.04
N LYS A 92 26.53 -17.79 -22.16
CA LYS A 92 25.59 -18.64 -21.40
C LYS A 92 24.93 -17.80 -20.30
N ILE A 93 24.10 -16.84 -20.69
CA ILE A 93 23.11 -16.27 -19.79
C ILE A 93 22.15 -17.43 -19.50
N LEU A 94 22.04 -17.87 -18.23
CA LEU A 94 21.05 -18.83 -17.67
C LEU A 94 21.51 -20.23 -17.18
N ALA A 95 22.78 -20.52 -16.88
CA ALA A 95 23.09 -21.86 -16.32
C ALA A 95 24.15 -21.96 -15.21
N LYS A 96 24.63 -20.85 -14.61
CA LYS A 96 25.67 -20.96 -13.57
C LYS A 96 25.59 -20.02 -12.37
N VAL A 97 24.46 -19.37 -12.12
CA VAL A 97 24.25 -18.58 -10.87
C VAL A 97 22.83 -18.80 -10.35
N VAL A 98 22.51 -20.06 -10.08
CA VAL A 98 21.34 -20.40 -9.26
C VAL A 98 21.84 -21.42 -8.25
N ASP A 99 22.51 -20.92 -7.22
CA ASP A 99 22.86 -21.73 -6.06
C ASP A 99 21.57 -22.24 -5.44
N LYS A 100 21.46 -23.55 -5.13
CA LYS A 100 20.25 -24.10 -4.49
C LYS A 100 19.85 -23.31 -3.24
N ASN A 101 20.82 -22.76 -2.50
CA ASN A 101 20.59 -21.92 -1.33
C ASN A 101 19.96 -20.55 -1.66
N THR A 102 20.21 -19.98 -2.84
CA THR A 102 19.55 -18.72 -3.27
C THR A 102 18.13 -18.99 -3.72
N ILE A 103 17.85 -20.12 -4.38
CA ILE A 103 16.47 -20.55 -4.69
C ILE A 103 15.65 -20.71 -3.41
N ILE A 104 16.20 -21.43 -2.42
CA ILE A 104 15.50 -21.68 -1.16
C ILE A 104 15.20 -20.37 -0.42
N LYS A 105 16.15 -19.43 -0.40
CA LYS A 105 15.95 -18.10 0.20
C LYS A 105 14.91 -17.27 -0.55
N LEU A 106 14.91 -17.32 -1.88
CA LEU A 106 13.92 -16.64 -2.72
C LEU A 106 12.51 -17.19 -2.44
N GLN A 107 12.37 -18.50 -2.38
CA GLN A 107 11.09 -19.15 -2.05
C GLN A 107 10.60 -18.76 -0.65
N SER A 108 11.47 -18.79 0.38
CA SER A 108 11.07 -18.37 1.73
C SER A 108 10.68 -16.89 1.81
N LEU A 109 11.34 -16.04 1.03
CA LEU A 109 11.06 -14.61 1.00
C LEU A 109 9.74 -14.33 0.27
N GLU A 110 9.46 -15.05 -0.80
CA GLU A 110 8.18 -14.99 -1.51
C GLU A 110 7.01 -15.44 -0.63
N GLU A 111 7.17 -16.51 0.15
CA GLU A 111 6.19 -16.95 1.15
C GLU A 111 5.95 -15.88 2.23
N GLU A 112 7.02 -15.27 2.75
CA GLU A 112 6.90 -14.20 3.75
C GLU A 112 6.16 -12.97 3.18
N LEU A 113 6.45 -12.56 1.95
CA LEU A 113 5.75 -11.47 1.29
C LEU A 113 4.26 -11.79 1.07
N LEU A 114 3.93 -13.03 0.71
CA LEU A 114 2.55 -13.46 0.56
C LEU A 114 1.80 -13.40 1.90
N ASN A 115 2.42 -13.90 2.97
CA ASN A 115 1.86 -13.86 4.32
C ASN A 115 1.68 -12.42 4.81
N LEU A 116 2.68 -11.57 4.65
CA LEU A 116 2.59 -10.15 5.01
C LEU A 116 1.47 -9.43 4.24
N LYS A 117 1.30 -9.74 2.96
CA LYS A 117 0.20 -9.18 2.15
C LYS A 117 -1.16 -9.63 2.65
N GLN A 118 -1.32 -10.93 2.93
CA GLN A 118 -2.56 -11.48 3.49
C GLN A 118 -2.87 -10.87 4.86
N LYS A 119 -1.88 -10.75 5.74
CA LYS A 119 -2.03 -10.15 7.06
C LYS A 119 -2.42 -8.68 6.98
N ASN A 120 -1.85 -7.92 6.04
CA ASN A 120 -2.27 -6.53 5.80
C ASN A 120 -3.70 -6.43 5.28
N GLN A 121 -4.13 -7.35 4.41
CA GLN A 121 -5.53 -7.41 3.96
C GLN A 121 -6.48 -7.74 5.11
N GLN A 122 -6.11 -8.71 5.96
CA GLN A 122 -6.88 -9.08 7.14
C GLN A 122 -6.98 -7.94 8.16
N LEU A 123 -5.86 -7.29 8.49
CA LEU A 123 -5.86 -6.13 9.39
C LEU A 123 -6.72 -4.99 8.83
N SER A 124 -6.73 -4.82 7.50
CA SER A 124 -7.60 -3.85 6.84
C SER A 124 -9.08 -4.20 6.99
N SER A 125 -9.48 -5.48 6.86
CA SER A 125 -10.87 -5.89 7.11
C SER A 125 -11.27 -5.75 8.59
N GLU A 126 -10.40 -6.16 9.53
CA GLU A 126 -10.66 -6.04 10.96
C GLU A 126 -10.85 -4.57 11.38
N SER A 127 -10.07 -3.65 10.80
CA SER A 127 -10.23 -2.21 11.05
C SER A 127 -11.60 -1.68 10.60
N ILE A 128 -12.10 -2.16 9.47
CA ILE A 128 -13.43 -1.80 8.95
C ILE A 128 -14.53 -2.35 9.87
N ASP A 129 -14.41 -3.60 10.30
CA ASP A 129 -15.39 -4.25 11.18
C ASP A 129 -15.44 -3.60 12.56
N ILE A 130 -14.28 -3.29 13.16
CA ILE A 130 -14.20 -2.55 14.43
C ILE A 130 -14.88 -1.19 14.31
N LYS A 131 -14.66 -0.47 13.19
CA LYS A 131 -15.32 0.82 12.95
C LYS A 131 -16.84 0.68 12.87
N ALA A 132 -17.33 -0.33 12.13
CA ALA A 132 -18.76 -0.62 12.03
C ALA A 132 -19.39 -0.99 13.39
N LEU A 133 -18.69 -1.80 14.20
CA LEU A 133 -19.12 -2.13 15.56
C LEU A 133 -19.16 -0.91 16.47
N ASN A 134 -18.15 -0.04 16.37
CA ASN A 134 -18.10 1.20 17.14
C ASN A 134 -19.24 2.16 16.77
N ASP A 135 -19.55 2.30 15.49
CA ASP A 135 -20.70 3.09 15.03
C ASP A 135 -22.03 2.51 15.55
N LYS A 136 -22.17 1.17 15.56
CA LYS A 136 -23.33 0.49 16.14
C LYS A 136 -23.46 0.74 17.65
N ILE A 137 -22.36 0.66 18.39
CA ILE A 137 -22.32 0.96 19.83
C ILE A 137 -22.70 2.42 20.08
N LYS A 138 -22.13 3.35 19.32
CA LYS A 138 -22.44 4.79 19.41
C LYS A 138 -23.93 5.07 19.18
N ASN A 139 -24.53 4.43 18.18
CA ASN A 139 -25.95 4.56 17.90
C ASN A 139 -26.82 3.98 19.01
N LYS A 140 -26.46 2.81 19.55
CA LYS A 140 -27.14 2.23 20.72
C LYS A 140 -27.03 3.14 21.95
N ASN A 141 -25.86 3.68 22.24
CA ASN A 141 -25.66 4.61 23.35
C ASN A 141 -26.52 5.88 23.20
N LYS A 142 -26.64 6.41 21.98
CA LYS A 142 -27.55 7.53 21.68
C LYS A 142 -29.03 7.17 21.85
N ALA A 143 -29.42 5.95 21.51
CA ALA A 143 -30.79 5.47 21.70
C ALA A 143 -31.11 5.30 23.19
N ILE A 144 -30.20 4.68 23.94
CA ILE A 144 -30.32 4.49 25.39
C ILE A 144 -30.38 5.85 26.10
N SER A 145 -29.52 6.81 25.72
CA SER A 145 -29.57 8.15 26.34
C SER A 145 -30.90 8.86 26.07
N LYS A 146 -31.45 8.74 24.86
CA LYS A 146 -32.80 9.24 24.55
C LYS A 146 -33.89 8.56 25.38
N GLN A 147 -33.82 7.23 25.54
CA GLN A 147 -34.76 6.49 26.39
C GLN A 147 -34.68 6.96 27.84
N ASN A 148 -33.48 7.13 28.38
CA ASN A 148 -33.30 7.63 29.75
C ASN A 148 -33.87 9.03 29.93
N ILE A 149 -33.66 9.94 28.97
CA ILE A 149 -34.25 11.28 29.00
C ILE A 149 -35.78 11.21 28.93
N ALA A 150 -36.33 10.36 28.07
CA ALA A 150 -37.78 10.20 27.93
C ALA A 150 -38.41 9.62 29.21
N LEU A 151 -37.76 8.65 29.85
CA LEU A 151 -38.20 8.08 31.13
C LEU A 151 -38.14 9.13 32.25
N GLN A 152 -37.07 9.94 32.30
CA GLN A 152 -36.96 11.03 33.25
C GLN A 152 -38.08 12.05 33.06
N ALA A 153 -38.39 12.43 31.81
CA ALA A 153 -39.50 13.34 31.50
C ALA A 153 -40.89 12.76 31.84
N GLN A 154 -41.07 11.43 31.77
CA GLN A 154 -42.29 10.77 32.24
C GLN A 154 -42.41 10.79 33.77
N LEU A 155 -41.29 10.64 34.47
CA LEU A 155 -41.24 10.74 35.93
C LEU A 155 -41.54 12.18 36.41
N ASP A 156 -41.04 13.18 35.68
CA ASP A 156 -41.18 14.60 35.98
C ASP A 156 -42.53 15.19 35.50
N SER A 157 -43.48 14.34 35.08
CA SER A 157 -44.77 14.77 34.55
C SER A 157 -45.60 15.53 35.60
N PRO A 158 -46.29 16.64 35.22
CA PRO A 158 -47.00 17.51 36.16
C PRO A 158 -48.10 16.79 36.94
N LEU A 159 -48.69 15.70 36.41
CA LEU A 159 -49.66 14.88 37.14
C LEU A 159 -49.09 14.28 38.44
N ILE A 160 -47.81 13.88 38.48
CA ILE A 160 -47.18 13.27 39.66
C ILE A 160 -46.76 14.36 40.66
N ASN A 161 -46.19 15.46 40.17
CA ASN A 161 -45.82 16.60 41.01
C ASN A 161 -47.04 17.32 41.58
N ASP A 162 -48.12 17.41 40.81
CA ASP A 162 -49.37 18.01 41.25
C ASP A 162 -50.01 17.20 42.38
N VAL A 163 -50.09 15.88 42.20
CA VAL A 163 -50.60 14.97 43.24
C VAL A 163 -49.77 15.06 44.53
N ASN A 164 -48.45 15.25 44.44
CA ASN A 164 -47.61 15.44 45.62
C ASN A 164 -47.92 16.74 46.38
N TRP A 165 -48.15 17.87 45.70
CA TRP A 165 -48.51 19.11 46.39
C TRP A 165 -49.93 19.03 46.96
N TYR A 166 -50.88 18.39 46.26
CA TYR A 166 -52.22 18.16 46.78
C TYR A 166 -52.22 17.25 48.01
N LEU A 167 -51.43 16.17 48.02
CA LEU A 167 -51.24 15.31 49.19
C LEU A 167 -50.60 16.07 50.36
N ALA A 168 -49.57 16.87 50.09
CA ALA A 168 -48.92 17.69 51.10
C ALA A 168 -49.89 18.73 51.70
N ALA A 169 -50.73 19.36 50.87
CA ALA A 169 -51.76 20.29 51.32
C ALA A 169 -52.82 19.60 52.19
N LEU A 170 -53.27 18.40 51.79
CA LEU A 170 -54.25 17.61 52.55
C LEU A 170 -53.70 17.18 53.92
N LEU A 171 -52.45 16.73 53.97
CA LEU A 171 -51.77 16.36 55.22
C LEU A 171 -51.58 17.57 56.14
N GLY A 172 -51.21 18.72 55.58
CA GLY A 172 -51.13 19.98 56.32
C GLY A 172 -52.46 20.37 56.95
N LEU A 173 -53.56 20.25 56.19
CA LEU A 173 -54.92 20.54 56.68
C LEU A 173 -55.34 19.58 57.80
N LEU A 174 -55.11 18.28 57.63
CA LEU A 174 -55.44 17.26 58.64
C LEU A 174 -54.64 17.47 59.93
N SER A 175 -53.33 17.72 59.83
CA SER A 175 -52.49 18.00 61.00
C SER A 175 -52.92 19.28 61.72
N GLY A 176 -53.21 20.36 61.00
CA GLY A 176 -53.74 21.59 61.56
C GLY A 176 -55.09 21.39 62.27
N PHE A 177 -55.99 20.61 61.67
CA PHE A 177 -57.28 20.26 62.28
C PHE A 177 -57.09 19.49 63.58
N ILE A 178 -56.22 18.47 63.59
CA ILE A 178 -55.91 17.67 64.79
C ILE A 178 -55.34 18.57 65.90
N ILE A 179 -54.40 19.46 65.58
CA ILE A 179 -53.80 20.41 66.54
C ILE A 179 -54.86 21.37 67.09
N SER A 180 -55.74 21.90 66.23
CA SER A 180 -56.80 22.82 66.64
C SER A 180 -57.85 22.16 67.55
N ALA A 181 -58.23 20.91 67.27
CA ALA A 181 -59.15 20.14 68.10
C ALA A 181 -58.54 19.79 69.47
N PHE A 182 -57.24 19.51 69.50
CA PHE A 182 -56.50 19.29 70.73
C PHE A 182 -56.44 20.55 71.61
N ILE A 183 -56.14 21.71 71.01
CA ILE A 183 -56.14 23.02 71.71
C ILE A 183 -57.55 23.37 72.22
N ALA A 184 -58.60 23.13 71.45
CA ALA A 184 -59.98 23.38 71.86
C ALA A 184 -60.39 22.53 73.09
N ARG A 185 -60.03 21.24 73.10
CA ARG A 185 -60.26 20.34 74.26
C ARG A 185 -59.53 20.82 75.51
N LEU A 186 -58.27 21.28 75.37
CA LEU A 186 -57.52 21.85 76.49
C LEU A 186 -58.17 23.14 77.03
N LYS A 187 -58.68 24.00 76.14
CA LYS A 187 -59.38 25.24 76.52
C LYS A 187 -60.70 24.97 77.25
N GLN A 188 -61.45 23.94 76.85
CA GLN A 188 -62.70 23.55 77.51
C GLN A 188 -62.45 22.98 78.92
N LYS A 189 -61.38 22.19 79.11
CA LYS A 189 -60.99 21.67 80.43
C LYS A 189 -60.63 22.79 81.43
N LYS A 190 -59.99 23.87 80.96
CA LYS A 190 -59.63 25.03 81.79
C LYS A 190 -60.82 25.94 82.15
N ARG A 191 -61.89 25.97 81.33
CA ARG A 191 -63.13 26.71 81.67
C ARG A 191 -63.96 25.98 82.71
N ASN A 192 -63.98 24.64 82.68
CA ASN A 192 -64.73 23.85 83.65
C ASN A 192 -64.13 23.92 85.07
N SER A 193 -62.84 24.22 85.23
CA SER A 193 -62.23 24.42 86.55
C SER A 193 -62.51 25.80 87.18
N PHE A 194 -63.06 26.76 86.43
CA PHE A 194 -63.42 28.09 86.96
C PHE A 194 -64.90 28.20 87.35
N ASN A 195 -65.77 27.30 86.88
CA ASN A 195 -67.20 27.32 87.22
C ASN A 195 -67.55 26.54 88.51
N THR A 196 -66.56 26.00 89.21
CA THR A 196 -66.76 25.31 90.50
C THR A 196 -66.50 26.22 91.71
N ILE A 197 -66.17 27.51 91.53
CA ILE A 197 -65.81 28.41 92.64
C ILE A 197 -66.98 29.31 93.10
N ASN A 198 -68.10 29.40 92.37
CA ASN A 198 -69.18 30.35 92.68
C ASN A 198 -70.51 29.73 93.16
N ARG A 199 -70.52 28.54 93.75
CA ARG A 199 -71.69 28.00 94.46
C ARG A 199 -71.30 27.14 95.65
N SER A 200 -71.15 27.77 96.81
CA SER A 200 -71.84 27.38 98.05
C SER A 200 -71.36 28.26 99.21
N TYR A 201 -72.36 28.78 99.92
CA TYR A 201 -72.34 29.46 101.21
C TYR A 201 -71.45 28.79 102.27
#